data_AF-A0A383B6E3-F1
#
_entry.id   AF-A0A383B6E3-F1
#
_cell.length_a   1.000
_cell.length_b   1.000
_cell.length_c   1.000
_cell.angle_alpha   90.00
_cell.angle_beta   90.00
_cell.angle_gamma   90.00
#
_symmetry.space_group_name_H-M   'P 1'
#
loop_
_entity.id
_entity.type
_entity.pdbx_description
1 polymer ?
#
loop_
_entity_poly.entity_id
_entity_poly.type
_entity_poly.pdbx_seq_one_letter_code
_entity_poly.pdbx_strand_id
1 'polypeptide(L)' 'MKRLPQLVDDLAARRQDHPALVLQEKAYLYTESLDCANLSARCLLALGVEKGDRVS' A
#
# COMPACT_ATOMS: atom_id res chain seq x y z
N MET A 1 -2.14 10.93 -16.45
CA MET A 1 -0.92 10.40 -15.78
C MET A 1 -1.36 9.65 -14.54
N LYS A 2 -0.93 8.39 -14.36
CA LYS A 2 -1.25 7.61 -13.14
C LYS A 2 -0.43 8.14 -11.97
N ARG A 3 -1.02 8.16 -10.76
CA ARG A 3 -0.30 8.46 -9.51
C ARG A 3 0.33 7.18 -8.96
N LEU A 4 1.31 7.33 -8.08
CA LEU A 4 1.99 6.19 -7.44
C LEU A 4 1.02 5.12 -6.88
N PRO A 5 -0.06 5.46 -6.14
CA PRO A 5 -0.99 4.44 -5.65
C PRO A 5 -1.61 3.61 -6.78
N GLN A 6 -2.02 4.25 -7.87
CA GLN A 6 -2.63 3.56 -9.02
C GLN A 6 -1.65 2.62 -9.73
N LEU A 7 -0.35 2.95 -9.74
CA LEU A 7 0.68 2.05 -10.28
C LEU A 7 0.89 0.84 -9.39
N VAL A 8 0.77 0.99 -8.07
CA VAL A 8 0.85 -0.11 -7.11
C VAL A 8 -0.39 -1.01 -7.22
N ASP A 9 -1.59 -0.44 -7.37
CA ASP A 9 -2.83 -1.18 -7.61
C ASP A 9 -2.72 -2.06 -8.86
N ASP A 10 -2.21 -1.50 -9.97
CA ASP A 10 -2.00 -2.25 -11.21
C ASP A 10 -1.00 -3.40 -11.04
N LEU A 11 0.09 -3.17 -10.28
CA LEU A 11 1.10 -4.20 -10.01
C LEU A 11 0.54 -5.31 -9.14
N ALA A 12 -0.21 -4.98 -8.09
CA ALA A 12 -0.85 -5.96 -7.23
C ALA A 12 -1.88 -6.80 -8.00
N ALA A 13 -2.67 -6.20 -8.89
CA ALA A 13 -3.62 -6.95 -9.72
C ALA A 13 -2.92 -7.95 -10.65
N ARG A 14 -1.74 -7.60 -11.18
CA ARG A 14 -0.99 -8.40 -12.17
C ARG A 14 -0.01 -9.40 -11.57
N ARG A 15 0.50 -9.13 -10.38
CA ARG A 15 1.57 -9.89 -9.72
C ARG A 15 1.20 -10.21 -8.27
N GLN A 16 0.00 -10.75 -8.10
CA GLN A 16 -0.64 -10.93 -6.80
C GLN A 16 0.27 -11.66 -5.80
N ASP A 17 0.82 -12.81 -6.22
CA ASP A 17 1.64 -13.67 -5.37
C ASP A 17 3.15 -13.44 -5.50
N HIS A 18 3.55 -12.30 -6.08
CA HIS A 18 4.96 -11.94 -6.17
C HIS A 18 5.38 -11.14 -4.93
N PRO A 19 6.55 -11.39 -4.35
CA PRO A 19 7.10 -10.55 -3.28
C PRO A 19 7.20 -9.08 -3.72
N ALA A 20 6.62 -8.19 -2.92
CA ALA A 20 6.72 -6.73 -3.07
C ALA A 20 7.76 -6.14 -2.12
N LEU A 21 7.87 -6.72 -0.92
CA LEU A 21 8.81 -6.31 0.11
C LEU A 21 9.37 -7.57 0.77
N VAL A 22 10.69 -7.63 0.93
CA VAL A 22 11.36 -8.65 1.74
C VAL A 22 11.99 -7.94 2.92
N LEU A 23 11.58 -8.32 4.13
CA LEU A 23 12.10 -7.78 5.37
C LEU A 23 12.58 -8.95 6.24
N GLN A 24 13.87 -8.97 6.53
CA GLN A 24 14.53 -10.10 7.19
C GLN A 24 14.21 -11.41 6.44
N GLU A 25 13.67 -12.41 7.13
CA GLU A 25 13.32 -13.72 6.57
C GLU A 25 11.87 -13.81 6.06
N LYS A 26 11.14 -12.68 6.05
CA LYS A 26 9.75 -12.64 5.61
C LYS A 26 9.58 -11.85 4.32
N ALA A 27 8.91 -12.47 3.35
CA ALA A 27 8.40 -11.79 2.17
C ALA A 27 6.94 -11.39 2.40
N TYR A 28 6.59 -10.19 1.95
CA TYR A 28 5.22 -9.71 1.83
C TYR A 28 4.89 -9.61 0.35
N LEU A 29 3.77 -10.20 -0.04
CA LEU A 29 3.28 -10.19 -1.42
C LEU A 29 2.75 -8.79 -1.78
N TYR A 30 2.58 -8.53 -3.08
CA TYR A 30 1.97 -7.28 -3.52
C TYR A 30 0.55 -7.11 -2.99
N THR A 31 -0.25 -8.17 -2.94
CA THR A 31 -1.61 -8.14 -2.36
C THR A 31 -1.57 -7.80 -0.88
N GLU A 32 -0.76 -8.51 -0.09
CA GLU A 32 -0.63 -8.27 1.35
C GLU A 32 -0.13 -6.85 1.67
N SER A 33 0.85 -6.37 0.91
CA SER A 33 1.40 -5.02 1.08
C SER A 33 0.36 -3.96 0.73
N LEU A 34 -0.40 -4.15 -0.35
CA LEU A 34 -1.45 -3.22 -0.76
C LEU A 34 -2.62 -3.21 0.25
N ASP A 35 -3.03 -4.37 0.74
CA ASP A 35 -4.10 -4.49 1.74
C ASP A 35 -3.70 -3.77 3.04
N CYS A 36 -2.46 -3.93 3.48
CA CYS A 36 -1.92 -3.23 4.63
C CYS A 36 -1.88 -1.70 4.42
N ALA A 37 -1.43 -1.25 3.24
CA ALA A 37 -1.41 0.17 2.89
C ALA A 37 -2.82 0.78 2.86
N ASN A 38 -3.78 0.07 2.26
CA ASN A 38 -5.18 0.49 2.18
C ASN A 38 -5.84 0.52 3.56
N LEU A 39 -5.55 -0.45 4.43
CA LEU A 39 -6.00 -0.43 5.82
C LEU A 39 -5.44 0.78 6.56
N SER A 40 -4.14 1.03 6.43
CA SER A 40 -3.46 2.18 7.04
C SER A 40 -4.07 3.50 6.56
N ALA A 41 -4.34 3.64 5.26
CA ALA A 41 -4.99 4.81 4.69
C ALA A 41 -6.40 5.03 5.29
N ARG A 42 -7.21 3.97 5.44
CA ARG A 42 -8.52 4.06 6.09
C ARG A 42 -8.40 4.51 7.55
N CYS A 43 -7.43 4.00 8.29
CA CYS A 43 -7.18 4.42 9.67
C CYS A 43 -6.78 5.90 9.75
N LEU A 44 -5.91 6.38 8.85
CA LEU A 44 -5.52 7.78 8.80
C LEU A 44 -6.72 8.69 8.51
N LEU A 45 -7.57 8.31 7.55
CA LEU A 45 -8.81 9.04 7.27
C LEU A 45 -9.74 9.06 8.49
N ALA A 46 -9.86 7.95 9.21
CA ALA A 46 -10.68 7.87 10.43
C ALA A 46 -10.13 8.73 11.58
N LEU A 47 -8.82 9.01 11.59
CA LEU A 47 -8.17 9.93 12.53
C LEU A 47 -8.27 11.41 12.09
N GLY A 48 -8.92 11.70 10.97
CA GLY A 48 -9.10 13.05 10.45
C GLY A 48 -7.92 13.58 9.64
N VAL A 49 -7.01 12.72 9.18
CA VAL A 49 -5.91 13.13 8.28
C VAL A 49 -6.48 13.51 6.92
N GLU A 50 -6.16 14.71 6.47
CA GLU A 50 -6.58 15.25 5.19
C GLU A 50 -5.46 15.26 4.14
N LYS A 51 -5.85 15.54 2.90
CA LYS A 51 -4.90 15.65 1.80
C LYS A 51 -3.99 16.87 2.02
N GLY A 52 -2.70 16.60 2.16
CA GLY A 52 -1.67 17.64 2.36
C GLY A 52 -1.12 17.64 3.78
N ASP A 53 -1.78 16.94 4.70
CA ASP A 53 -1.27 16.75 6.06
C ASP A 53 0.02 15.93 6.06
N ARG A 54 0.90 16.28 6.98
CA ARG A 54 2.13 15.54 7.24
C ARG A 54 1.87 14.56 8.38
N VAL A 55 2.12 13.29 8.12
CA VAL A 55 2.04 12.21 9.11
C VAL A 55 3.46 11.71 9.36
N SER A 56 3.85 11.57 10.63
CA SER A 56 5.16 11.08 11.07
C SER A 56 5.15 9.60 11.40
#